data_AF-A0A671Q2D5-F1
#
_entry.id   AF-A0A671Q2D5-F1
#
_cell.length_a   1.000
_cell.length_b   1.000
_cell.length_c   1.000
_cell.angle_alpha   90.00
_cell.angle_beta   90.00
_cell.angle_gamma   90.00
#
_symmetry.space_group_name_H-M   'P 1'
#
loop_
_entity.id
_entity.type
_entity.pdbx_description
1 polymer ?
#
loop_
_entity_poly.entity_id
_entity_poly.type
_entity_poly.pdbx_seq_one_letter_code
_entity_poly.pdbx_strand_id
1 'polypeptide(L)'
;ERKRKFQQRIQQRQKDLEELREAVESHERSAQTAVEDSEGIFTELIRSIERSRSEVTQRIRERERAAVSRAEGPVYRLEQEIDDLKRRHAELEQISHIHGHTKFLKSFQSLAVSPESGDEPNITLSSLLSFDDVGKSLYQLKEKLEDFWLGVEEHIFIVLGPHTLIKNDILIYTIYSSRFTLDPNTVNKHLCLSERNRVVTFTAGVQQYPDHPDRFHYYPQVLCRESVCGRCYWELEWSGSGFVESVTAVPWLLLIFQISYQELWSLCNMSFHILIWWVLCLGAFISAPVKRK
;
A
#
# COMPACT_ATOMS: atom_id res chain seq x y z
N GLU A 1 -30.38 6.57 -64.45
CA GLU A 1 -29.03 6.37 -63.85
C GLU A 1 -28.96 6.63 -62.33
N ARG A 2 -29.38 7.80 -61.83
CA ARG A 2 -29.34 8.13 -60.38
C ARG A 2 -30.06 7.10 -59.48
N LYS A 3 -31.26 6.65 -59.87
CA LYS A 3 -32.03 5.62 -59.13
C LYS A 3 -31.23 4.33 -58.90
N ARG A 4 -30.50 3.86 -59.92
CA ARG A 4 -29.65 2.65 -59.85
C ARG A 4 -28.49 2.84 -58.87
N LYS A 5 -27.83 4.01 -58.89
CA LYS A 5 -26.74 4.33 -57.94
C LYS A 5 -27.24 4.36 -56.49
N PHE A 6 -28.43 4.89 -56.23
CA PHE A 6 -29.03 4.86 -54.90
C PHE A 6 -29.38 3.45 -54.43
N GLN A 7 -29.97 2.61 -55.31
CA GLN A 7 -30.26 1.21 -54.96
C GLN A 7 -28.99 0.43 -54.62
N GLN A 8 -27.90 0.62 -55.37
CA GLN A 8 -26.61 -0.01 -55.07
C GLN A 8 -26.04 0.46 -53.71
N ARG A 9 -26.12 1.75 -53.40
CA ARG A 9 -25.68 2.26 -52.08
C ARG A 9 -26.53 1.69 -50.93
N ILE A 10 -27.84 1.53 -51.13
CA ILE A 10 -28.71 0.91 -50.12
C ILE A 10 -28.31 -0.54 -49.88
N GLN A 11 -28.10 -1.33 -50.95
CA GLN A 11 -27.65 -2.71 -50.83
C GLN A 11 -26.30 -2.83 -50.14
N GLN A 12 -25.34 -1.95 -50.47
CA GLN A 12 -24.04 -1.93 -49.80
C GLN A 12 -24.19 -1.61 -48.31
N ARG A 13 -24.99 -0.59 -47.95
CA ARG A 13 -25.21 -0.24 -46.55
C ARG A 13 -25.94 -1.32 -45.77
N GLN A 14 -26.84 -2.09 -46.40
CA GLN A 14 -27.46 -3.25 -45.78
C GLN A 14 -26.44 -4.35 -45.50
N LYS A 15 -25.49 -4.59 -46.42
CA LYS A 15 -24.40 -5.53 -46.21
C LYS A 15 -23.44 -5.07 -45.10
N ASP A 16 -23.00 -3.81 -45.14
CA ASP A 16 -22.13 -3.23 -44.10
C ASP A 16 -22.79 -3.33 -42.71
N LEU A 17 -24.12 -3.14 -42.64
CA LEU A 17 -24.87 -3.19 -41.40
C LEU A 17 -24.97 -4.61 -40.84
N GLU A 18 -25.10 -5.63 -41.68
CA GLU A 18 -25.12 -7.02 -41.24
C GLU A 18 -23.73 -7.47 -40.76
N GLU A 19 -22.66 -7.12 -41.51
CA GLU A 19 -21.28 -7.39 -41.09
C GLU A 19 -20.96 -6.72 -39.73
N LEU A 20 -21.46 -5.49 -39.52
CA LEU A 20 -21.29 -4.79 -38.25
C LEU A 20 -22.04 -5.47 -37.10
N ARG A 21 -23.26 -5.98 -37.33
CA ARG A 21 -24.02 -6.72 -36.31
C ARG A 21 -23.29 -7.98 -35.89
N GLU A 22 -22.81 -8.77 -36.85
CA GLU A 22 -22.05 -9.98 -36.57
C GLU A 22 -20.76 -9.67 -35.78
N ALA A 23 -20.06 -8.58 -36.13
CA ALA A 23 -18.87 -8.13 -35.42
C ALA A 23 -19.18 -7.72 -33.97
N VAL A 24 -20.29 -7.00 -33.74
CA VAL A 24 -20.73 -6.60 -32.40
C VAL A 24 -21.08 -7.81 -31.57
N GLU A 25 -21.91 -8.74 -32.08
CA GLU A 25 -22.29 -9.96 -31.35
C GLU A 25 -21.07 -10.85 -31.05
N SER A 26 -20.11 -10.91 -31.97
CA SER A 26 -18.85 -11.63 -31.76
C SER A 26 -18.02 -11.00 -30.63
N HIS A 27 -17.95 -9.67 -30.59
CA HIS A 27 -17.27 -8.95 -29.52
C HIS A 27 -17.96 -9.13 -28.17
N GLU A 28 -19.30 -9.05 -28.13
CA GLU A 28 -20.09 -9.31 -26.91
C GLU A 28 -19.83 -10.72 -26.36
N ARG A 29 -19.86 -11.74 -27.23
CA ARG A 29 -19.54 -13.12 -26.85
C ARG A 29 -18.11 -13.23 -26.31
N SER A 30 -17.13 -12.62 -26.98
CA SER A 30 -15.74 -12.64 -26.54
C SER A 30 -15.55 -11.95 -25.18
N ALA A 31 -16.24 -10.83 -24.95
CA ALA A 31 -16.18 -10.11 -23.68
C ALA A 31 -16.80 -10.95 -22.54
N GLN A 32 -17.94 -11.59 -22.80
CA GLN A 32 -18.59 -12.47 -21.84
C GLN A 32 -17.69 -13.66 -21.44
N THR A 33 -17.05 -14.31 -22.42
CA THR A 33 -16.08 -15.38 -22.13
C THR A 33 -14.90 -14.88 -21.30
N ALA A 34 -14.35 -13.71 -21.61
CA ALA A 34 -13.26 -13.14 -20.81
C ALA A 34 -13.67 -12.84 -19.35
N VAL A 35 -14.92 -12.42 -19.13
CA VAL A 35 -15.48 -12.24 -17.78
C VAL A 35 -15.56 -13.58 -17.06
N GLU A 36 -16.17 -14.60 -17.68
CA GLU A 36 -16.33 -15.94 -17.09
C GLU A 36 -14.98 -16.57 -16.73
N ASP A 37 -13.99 -16.47 -17.63
CA ASP A 37 -12.63 -16.97 -17.39
C ASP A 37 -11.99 -16.24 -16.21
N SER A 38 -12.13 -14.91 -16.14
CA SER A 38 -11.57 -14.12 -15.04
C SER A 38 -12.23 -14.45 -13.69
N GLU A 39 -13.56 -14.61 -13.66
CA GLU A 39 -14.28 -15.02 -12.45
C GLU A 39 -13.86 -16.42 -11.98
N GLY A 40 -13.63 -17.34 -12.93
CA GLY A 40 -13.11 -18.68 -12.65
C GLY A 40 -11.75 -18.62 -11.95
N ILE A 41 -10.81 -17.85 -12.50
CA ILE A 41 -9.46 -17.65 -11.94
C ILE A 41 -9.54 -17.05 -10.53
N PHE A 42 -10.33 -15.98 -10.33
CA PHE A 42 -10.47 -15.36 -9.00
C PHE A 42 -11.07 -16.33 -7.99
N THR A 43 -12.06 -17.11 -8.40
CA THR A 43 -12.68 -18.11 -7.53
C THR A 43 -11.66 -19.17 -7.08
N GLU A 44 -10.79 -19.62 -7.97
CA GLU A 44 -9.73 -20.57 -7.62
C GLU A 44 -8.68 -19.97 -6.67
N LEU A 45 -8.27 -18.73 -6.92
CA LEU A 45 -7.34 -18.00 -6.04
C LEU A 45 -7.91 -17.83 -4.63
N ILE A 46 -9.17 -17.40 -4.51
CA ILE A 46 -9.87 -17.25 -3.22
C ILE A 46 -9.89 -18.59 -2.49
N ARG A 47 -10.29 -19.68 -3.15
CA ARG A 47 -10.29 -21.02 -2.55
C ARG A 47 -8.91 -21.44 -2.06
N SER A 48 -7.86 -21.12 -2.80
CA SER A 48 -6.48 -21.44 -2.41
C SER A 48 -6.06 -20.67 -1.15
N ILE A 49 -6.39 -19.38 -1.07
CA ILE A 49 -6.12 -18.52 0.08
C ILE A 49 -6.89 -19.01 1.32
N GLU A 50 -8.17 -19.35 1.16
CA GLU A 50 -9.00 -19.89 2.25
C GLU A 50 -8.48 -21.22 2.80
N ARG A 51 -7.99 -22.10 1.90
CA ARG A 51 -7.33 -23.35 2.30
C ARG A 51 -6.07 -23.05 3.11
N SER A 52 -5.18 -22.20 2.60
CA SER A 52 -3.95 -21.82 3.30
C SER A 52 -4.23 -21.18 4.67
N ARG A 53 -5.22 -20.29 4.76
CA ARG A 53 -5.70 -19.71 6.02
C ARG A 53 -6.10 -20.80 7.02
N SER A 54 -6.85 -21.79 6.57
CA SER A 54 -7.33 -22.89 7.41
C SER A 54 -6.16 -23.73 7.93
N GLU A 55 -5.19 -24.06 7.06
CA GLU A 55 -3.99 -24.81 7.42
C GLU A 55 -3.11 -24.07 8.44
N VAL A 56 -2.85 -22.77 8.23
CA VAL A 56 -2.07 -21.95 9.17
C VAL A 56 -2.77 -21.89 10.53
N THR A 57 -4.08 -21.66 10.55
CA THR A 57 -4.88 -21.62 11.78
C THR A 57 -4.82 -22.96 12.51
N GLN A 58 -4.98 -24.06 11.80
CA GLN A 58 -4.94 -25.41 12.37
C GLN A 58 -3.58 -25.70 13.01
N ARG A 59 -2.47 -25.40 12.32
CA ARG A 59 -1.11 -25.62 12.84
C ARG A 59 -0.85 -24.82 14.12
N ILE A 60 -1.34 -23.58 14.21
CA ILE A 60 -1.24 -22.77 15.43
C ILE A 60 -1.99 -23.46 16.58
N ARG A 61 -3.24 -23.89 16.34
CA ARG A 61 -4.07 -24.56 17.36
C ARG A 61 -3.51 -25.89 17.81
N GLU A 62 -2.93 -26.68 16.90
CA GLU A 62 -2.27 -27.94 17.22
C GLU A 62 -1.04 -27.72 18.09
N ARG A 63 -0.20 -26.73 17.76
CA ARG A 63 0.98 -26.37 18.55
C ARG A 63 0.60 -25.82 19.93
N GLU A 64 -0.40 -24.96 19.99
CA GLU A 64 -0.98 -24.44 21.25
C GLU A 64 -1.45 -25.60 22.13
N ARG A 65 -2.28 -26.50 21.61
CA ARG A 65 -2.80 -27.66 22.35
C ARG A 65 -1.67 -28.57 22.85
N ALA A 66 -0.67 -28.83 22.01
CA ALA A 66 0.47 -29.65 22.39
C ALA A 66 1.34 -28.99 23.48
N ALA A 67 1.51 -27.66 23.43
CA ALA A 67 2.23 -26.92 24.46
C ALA A 67 1.47 -26.94 25.80
N VAL A 68 0.15 -26.71 25.77
CA VAL A 68 -0.71 -26.77 26.96
C VAL A 68 -0.66 -28.16 27.59
N SER A 69 -0.88 -29.23 26.81
CA SER A 69 -0.87 -30.60 27.33
C SER A 69 0.48 -31.00 27.95
N ARG A 70 1.60 -30.49 27.44
CA ARG A 70 2.92 -30.71 28.06
C ARG A 70 3.09 -29.97 29.38
N ALA A 71 2.44 -28.83 29.57
CA ALA A 71 2.54 -28.01 30.76
C ALA A 71 1.63 -28.49 31.91
N GLU A 72 0.52 -29.17 31.61
CA GLU A 72 -0.45 -29.64 32.62
C GLU A 72 0.18 -30.51 33.72
N GLY A 73 1.03 -31.47 33.36
CA GLY A 73 1.68 -32.37 34.33
C GLY A 73 2.61 -31.63 35.31
N PRO A 74 3.58 -30.83 34.83
CA PRO A 74 4.42 -30.00 35.68
C PRO A 74 3.64 -29.01 36.54
N VAL A 75 2.59 -28.37 36.00
CA VAL A 75 1.72 -27.46 36.77
C VAL A 75 1.08 -28.20 37.94
N TYR A 76 0.45 -29.35 37.69
CA TYR A 76 -0.19 -30.14 38.75
C TYR A 76 0.81 -30.61 39.82
N ARG A 77 2.04 -31.01 39.43
CA ARG A 77 3.09 -31.36 40.40
C ARG A 77 3.49 -30.18 41.28
N LEU A 78 3.73 -29.02 40.69
CA LEU A 78 4.09 -27.81 41.42
C LEU A 78 2.98 -27.37 42.37
N GLU A 79 1.71 -27.49 41.96
CA GLU A 79 0.56 -27.23 42.84
C GLU A 79 0.57 -28.13 44.09
N GLN A 80 0.81 -29.44 43.90
CA GLN A 80 0.92 -30.39 45.01
C GLN A 80 2.11 -30.09 45.94
N GLU A 81 3.27 -29.76 45.37
CA GLU A 81 4.47 -29.40 46.14
C GLU A 81 4.24 -28.12 46.96
N ILE A 82 3.58 -27.09 46.39
CA ILE A 82 3.23 -25.86 47.09
C ILE A 82 2.28 -26.15 48.26
N ASP A 83 1.25 -26.97 48.06
CA ASP A 83 0.30 -27.29 49.11
C ASP A 83 0.92 -28.14 50.23
N ASP A 84 1.83 -29.06 49.90
CA ASP A 84 2.61 -29.80 50.87
C ASP A 84 3.54 -28.90 51.69
N LEU A 85 4.22 -27.96 51.03
CA LEU A 85 5.07 -26.97 51.69
C LEU A 85 4.27 -26.05 52.61
N LYS A 86 3.09 -25.58 52.19
CA LYS A 86 2.18 -24.78 53.03
C LYS A 86 1.75 -25.55 54.28
N ARG A 87 1.41 -26.83 54.14
CA ARG A 87 1.06 -27.71 55.27
C ARG A 87 2.20 -27.84 56.26
N ARG A 88 3.41 -28.18 55.80
CA ARG A 88 4.59 -28.31 56.65
C ARG A 88 4.99 -27.00 57.32
N HIS A 89 4.84 -25.87 56.63
CA HIS A 89 5.07 -24.54 57.21
C HIS A 89 4.11 -24.27 58.38
N ALA A 90 2.80 -24.56 58.21
CA ALA A 90 1.82 -24.42 59.29
C ALA A 90 2.12 -25.34 60.49
N GLU A 91 2.59 -26.56 60.25
CA GLU A 91 3.01 -27.50 61.30
C GLU A 91 4.26 -27.00 62.04
N LEU A 92 5.22 -26.40 61.34
CA LEU A 92 6.41 -25.78 61.94
C LEU A 92 6.05 -24.55 62.81
N GLU A 93 5.13 -23.70 62.34
CA GLU A 93 4.61 -22.58 63.14
C GLU A 93 3.99 -23.06 64.45
N GLN A 94 3.18 -24.14 64.41
CA GLN A 94 2.63 -24.73 65.62
C GLN A 94 3.70 -25.27 66.58
N ILE A 95 4.75 -25.92 66.06
CA ILE A 95 5.84 -26.47 66.88
C ILE A 95 6.68 -25.36 67.51
N SER A 96 6.84 -24.21 66.85
CA SER A 96 7.56 -23.05 67.39
C SER A 96 6.97 -22.54 68.71
N HIS A 97 5.66 -22.73 68.89
CA HIS A 97 4.93 -22.32 70.09
C HIS A 97 4.89 -23.38 71.21
N ILE A 98 5.45 -24.58 71.00
CA ILE A 98 5.42 -25.66 72.01
C ILE A 98 6.43 -25.38 73.13
N HIS A 99 5.94 -25.25 74.37
CA HIS A 99 6.79 -25.10 75.55
C HIS A 99 7.25 -26.48 76.09
N GLY A 100 8.47 -26.90 75.71
CA GLY A 100 9.13 -28.11 76.22
C GLY A 100 10.00 -28.85 75.20
N HIS A 101 11.31 -28.92 75.44
CA HIS A 101 12.33 -29.43 74.50
C HIS A 101 12.10 -30.87 74.02
N THR A 102 11.53 -31.75 74.85
CA THR A 102 11.35 -33.17 74.50
C THR A 102 10.19 -33.42 73.53
N LYS A 103 9.10 -32.65 73.64
CA LYS A 103 7.98 -32.71 72.69
C LYS A 103 8.37 -32.06 71.36
N PHE A 104 9.09 -30.94 71.43
CA PHE A 104 9.66 -30.27 70.26
C PHE A 104 10.52 -31.23 69.42
N LEU A 105 11.49 -31.92 70.03
CA LEU A 105 12.39 -32.83 69.32
C LEU A 105 11.65 -33.97 68.61
N LYS A 106 10.63 -34.53 69.26
CA LYS A 106 9.86 -35.66 68.69
C LYS A 106 8.98 -35.23 67.51
N SER A 107 8.37 -34.05 67.58
CA SER A 107 7.55 -33.48 66.49
C SER A 107 8.38 -32.94 65.33
N PHE A 108 9.58 -32.41 65.60
CA PHE A 108 10.49 -31.94 64.56
C PHE A 108 11.09 -33.11 63.75
N GLN A 109 11.41 -34.24 64.41
CA GLN A 109 11.96 -35.43 63.75
C GLN A 109 11.03 -36.03 62.70
N SER A 110 9.71 -35.97 62.91
CA SER A 110 8.72 -36.44 61.91
C SER A 110 8.61 -35.54 60.68
N LEU A 111 9.04 -34.28 60.77
CA LEU A 111 9.00 -33.30 59.67
C LEU A 111 10.27 -33.28 58.81
N ALA A 112 11.39 -33.75 59.36
CA ALA A 112 12.70 -33.69 58.71
C ALA A 112 12.86 -34.64 57.51
N VAL A 113 11.92 -35.56 57.29
CA VAL A 113 11.92 -36.45 56.12
C VAL A 113 11.28 -35.72 54.94
N SER A 114 12.12 -35.07 54.13
CA SER A 114 11.67 -34.45 52.87
C SER A 114 11.48 -35.52 51.80
N PRO A 115 10.47 -35.40 50.91
CA PRO A 115 10.55 -36.08 49.61
C PRO A 115 11.82 -35.57 48.91
N GLU A 116 12.57 -36.48 48.26
CA GLU A 116 13.63 -36.09 47.33
C GLU A 116 13.05 -35.08 46.34
N SER A 117 13.69 -33.92 46.23
CA SER A 117 13.39 -32.95 45.18
C SER A 117 13.76 -33.60 43.86
N GLY A 118 12.79 -34.27 43.23
CA GLY A 118 12.93 -34.77 41.88
C GLY A 118 13.34 -33.61 40.97
N ASP A 119 14.36 -33.86 40.14
CA ASP A 119 15.04 -32.89 39.28
C ASP A 119 14.13 -31.73 38.83
N GLU A 120 14.57 -30.52 39.16
CA GLU A 120 13.98 -29.26 38.76
C GLU A 120 13.60 -29.35 37.27
N PRO A 121 12.31 -29.26 36.91
CA PRO A 121 11.92 -29.46 35.53
C PRO A 121 12.49 -28.26 34.76
N ASN A 122 13.61 -28.50 34.09
CA ASN A 122 14.29 -27.56 33.21
C ASN A 122 13.42 -27.40 31.95
N ILE A 123 12.23 -26.84 32.13
CA ILE A 123 11.32 -26.62 31.03
C ILE A 123 11.79 -25.33 30.37
N THR A 124 12.60 -25.47 29.34
CA THR A 124 12.87 -24.40 28.37
C THR A 124 11.57 -24.13 27.57
N LEU A 125 10.53 -23.67 28.26
CA LEU A 125 9.19 -23.31 27.75
C LEU A 125 9.26 -22.15 26.73
N SER A 126 10.32 -21.34 26.84
CA SER A 126 10.51 -20.11 26.06
C SER A 126 10.51 -20.34 24.53
N SER A 127 11.02 -21.49 24.05
CA SER A 127 11.08 -21.78 22.61
C SER A 127 9.77 -22.34 22.02
N LEU A 128 8.85 -22.84 22.87
CA LEU A 128 7.64 -23.51 22.41
C LEU A 128 6.44 -22.57 22.19
N LEU A 129 6.50 -21.34 22.71
CA LEU A 129 5.32 -20.46 22.86
C LEU A 129 5.28 -19.23 21.93
N SER A 130 6.38 -18.82 21.31
CA SER A 130 6.34 -17.64 20.42
C SER A 130 5.77 -18.00 19.04
N PHE A 131 4.86 -17.14 18.55
CA PHE A 131 4.29 -17.17 17.19
C PHE A 131 4.67 -15.91 16.39
N ASP A 132 5.59 -15.09 16.89
CA ASP A 132 5.88 -13.76 16.34
C ASP A 132 6.32 -13.82 14.86
N ASP A 133 7.00 -14.89 14.47
CA ASP A 133 7.48 -15.08 13.10
C ASP A 133 6.37 -15.46 12.12
N VAL A 134 5.24 -16.01 12.60
CA VAL A 134 4.07 -16.31 11.76
C VAL A 134 3.46 -15.01 11.26
N GLY A 135 3.26 -14.04 12.17
CA GLY A 135 2.75 -12.72 11.82
C GLY A 135 3.63 -12.02 10.80
N LYS A 136 4.94 -11.96 11.04
CA LYS A 136 5.92 -11.36 10.10
C LYS A 136 5.87 -12.01 8.71
N SER A 137 5.80 -13.34 8.66
CA SER A 137 5.72 -14.08 7.39
C SER A 137 4.44 -13.78 6.62
N LEU A 138 3.30 -13.65 7.32
CA LEU A 138 2.02 -13.28 6.70
C LEU A 138 2.02 -11.83 6.20
N TYR A 139 2.66 -10.90 6.91
CA TYR A 139 2.85 -9.54 6.44
C TYR A 139 3.69 -9.49 5.16
N GLN A 140 4.81 -10.22 5.10
CA GLN A 140 5.63 -10.29 3.89
C GLN A 140 4.88 -10.92 2.71
N LEU A 141 4.04 -11.93 2.97
CA LEU A 141 3.16 -12.50 1.93
C LEU A 141 2.17 -11.45 1.42
N LYS A 142 1.56 -10.68 2.33
CA LYS A 142 0.62 -9.61 1.99
C LYS A 142 1.28 -8.57 1.08
N GLU A 143 2.44 -8.04 1.44
CA GLU A 143 3.16 -7.04 0.63
C GLU A 143 3.45 -7.57 -0.79
N LYS A 144 3.95 -8.81 -0.90
CA LYS A 144 4.21 -9.43 -2.21
C LYS A 144 2.95 -9.62 -3.06
N LEU A 145 1.81 -9.91 -2.43
CA LEU A 145 0.53 -10.05 -3.13
C LEU A 145 0.02 -8.68 -3.60
N GLU A 146 0.15 -7.64 -2.78
CA GLU A 146 -0.21 -6.26 -3.14
C GLU A 146 0.66 -5.75 -4.31
N ASP A 147 1.97 -5.98 -4.26
CA ASP A 147 2.91 -5.62 -5.34
C ASP A 147 2.61 -6.37 -6.64
N PHE A 148 2.33 -7.67 -6.56
CA PHE A 148 1.95 -8.47 -7.72
C PHE A 148 0.64 -7.98 -8.34
N TRP A 149 -0.35 -7.65 -7.49
CA TRP A 149 -1.64 -7.17 -7.93
C TRP A 149 -1.54 -5.83 -8.69
N LEU A 150 -0.70 -4.92 -8.20
CA LEU A 150 -0.43 -3.65 -8.87
C LEU A 150 0.07 -3.85 -10.32
N GLY A 151 0.98 -4.80 -10.53
CA GLY A 151 1.46 -5.14 -11.87
C GLY A 151 0.37 -5.73 -12.79
N VAL A 152 -0.58 -6.49 -12.25
CA VAL A 152 -1.72 -7.02 -13.00
C VAL A 152 -2.67 -5.89 -13.41
N GLU A 153 -2.97 -4.96 -12.51
CA GLU A 153 -3.83 -3.80 -12.80
C GLU A 153 -3.25 -2.91 -13.91
N GLU A 154 -1.94 -2.69 -13.91
CA GLU A 154 -1.26 -1.94 -14.97
C GLU A 154 -1.41 -2.61 -16.35
N HIS A 155 -1.29 -3.94 -16.40
CA HIS A 155 -1.45 -4.69 -17.64
C HIS A 155 -2.90 -4.66 -18.13
N ILE A 156 -3.88 -4.80 -17.23
CA ILE A 156 -5.31 -4.68 -17.55
C ILE A 156 -5.63 -3.27 -18.10
N PHE A 157 -5.07 -2.23 -17.50
CA PHE A 157 -5.21 -0.85 -17.98
C PHE A 157 -4.70 -0.67 -19.42
N ILE A 158 -3.57 -1.31 -19.78
CA ILE A 158 -3.01 -1.28 -21.13
C ILE A 158 -3.93 -2.00 -22.12
N VAL A 159 -4.47 -3.17 -21.74
CA VAL A 159 -5.29 -4.00 -22.62
C VAL A 159 -6.69 -3.42 -22.84
N LEU A 160 -7.33 -2.87 -21.80
CA LEU A 160 -8.70 -2.34 -21.85
C LEU A 160 -8.77 -0.84 -22.21
N GLY A 161 -7.62 -0.15 -22.23
CA GLY A 161 -7.47 1.25 -22.64
C GLY A 161 -7.97 2.28 -21.62
N PRO A 162 -7.45 3.52 -21.66
CA PRO A 162 -7.72 4.55 -20.65
C PRO A 162 -9.18 5.03 -20.58
N HIS A 163 -9.98 4.82 -21.64
CA HIS A 163 -11.37 5.30 -21.71
C HIS A 163 -12.36 4.50 -20.85
N THR A 164 -12.01 3.29 -20.40
CA THR A 164 -12.90 2.43 -19.61
C THR A 164 -12.83 2.69 -18.10
N LEU A 165 -11.76 3.33 -17.61
CA LEU A 165 -11.49 3.51 -16.17
C LEU A 165 -11.75 4.93 -15.64
N ILE A 166 -12.20 5.87 -16.49
CA ILE A 166 -12.56 7.26 -16.12
C ILE A 166 -13.75 7.33 -15.13
N LYS A 167 -14.35 6.20 -14.73
CA LYS A 167 -15.45 6.19 -13.74
C LYS A 167 -15.02 5.98 -12.28
N ASN A 168 -13.75 5.68 -12.01
CA ASN A 168 -13.25 5.56 -10.63
C ASN A 168 -12.17 6.62 -10.37
N ASP A 169 -12.55 7.90 -10.35
CA ASP A 169 -11.69 9.04 -9.98
C ASP A 169 -10.96 8.81 -8.63
N ILE A 170 -11.59 8.05 -7.72
CA ILE A 170 -11.03 7.69 -6.41
C ILE A 170 -9.81 6.77 -6.55
N LEU A 171 -9.80 5.85 -7.51
CA LEU A 171 -8.76 4.84 -7.64
C LEU A 171 -7.49 5.44 -8.26
N ILE A 172 -7.63 6.30 -9.28
CA ILE A 172 -6.50 7.04 -9.85
C ILE A 172 -5.88 7.98 -8.81
N TYR A 173 -6.71 8.70 -8.06
CA TYR A 173 -6.26 9.57 -6.97
C TYR A 173 -5.52 8.81 -5.87
N THR A 174 -6.03 7.64 -5.47
CA THR A 174 -5.45 6.88 -4.36
C THR A 174 -4.16 6.16 -4.77
N ILE A 175 -4.08 5.65 -6.00
CA ILE A 175 -2.93 4.85 -6.46
C ILE A 175 -1.77 5.72 -6.97
N TYR A 176 -2.05 6.84 -7.65
CA TYR A 176 -1.00 7.63 -8.33
C TYR A 176 -0.73 9.01 -7.72
N SER A 177 -1.38 9.39 -6.61
CA SER A 177 -1.15 10.71 -6.00
C SER A 177 0.27 10.82 -5.43
N SER A 178 1.07 11.64 -6.09
CA SER A 178 2.40 12.01 -5.62
C SER A 178 2.33 13.37 -4.94
N ARG A 179 2.77 13.44 -3.68
CA ARG A 179 2.86 14.71 -2.95
C ARG A 179 4.25 15.31 -3.13
N PHE A 180 4.33 16.37 -3.92
CA PHE A 180 5.59 17.07 -4.18
C PHE A 180 5.86 18.17 -3.17
N THR A 181 7.15 18.39 -2.88
CA THR A 181 7.66 19.55 -2.16
C THR A 181 8.67 20.30 -3.02
N LEU A 182 8.66 21.61 -2.92
CA LEU A 182 9.52 22.48 -3.70
C LEU A 182 10.88 22.62 -3.04
N ASP A 183 11.93 22.64 -3.85
CA ASP A 183 13.31 22.73 -3.39
C ASP A 183 13.73 24.20 -3.16
N PRO A 184 13.99 24.62 -1.91
CA PRO A 184 14.47 25.97 -1.59
C PRO A 184 15.87 26.28 -2.14
N ASN A 185 16.62 25.29 -2.61
CA ASN A 185 17.93 25.50 -3.22
C ASN A 185 17.82 25.94 -4.69
N THR A 186 16.73 25.59 -5.36
CA THR A 186 16.48 25.93 -6.77
C THR A 186 15.63 27.18 -6.94
N VAL A 187 14.79 27.51 -5.94
CA VAL A 187 13.83 28.62 -6.02
C VAL A 187 14.47 29.97 -6.34
N ASN A 188 13.89 30.68 -7.30
CA ASN A 188 14.30 32.04 -7.65
C ASN A 188 14.02 33.03 -6.50
N LYS A 189 14.86 34.07 -6.38
CA LYS A 189 14.76 35.07 -5.31
C LYS A 189 13.49 35.93 -5.37
N HIS A 190 12.73 35.96 -6.47
CA HIS A 190 11.44 36.65 -6.54
C HIS A 190 10.24 35.78 -6.11
N LEU A 191 10.48 34.53 -5.73
CA LEU A 191 9.46 33.59 -5.27
C LEU A 191 9.59 33.33 -3.77
N CYS A 192 8.47 33.37 -3.06
CA CYS A 192 8.38 32.99 -1.65
C CYS A 192 7.77 31.60 -1.53
N LEU A 193 8.46 30.68 -0.84
CA LEU A 193 7.93 29.37 -0.49
C LEU A 193 7.22 29.42 0.86
N SER A 194 6.01 28.88 0.91
CA SER A 194 5.21 28.78 2.14
C SER A 194 4.58 27.39 2.26
N GLU A 195 3.87 27.15 3.38
CA GLU A 195 3.19 25.88 3.67
C GLU A 195 4.07 24.63 3.50
N ARG A 196 5.21 24.62 4.19
CA ARG A 196 6.22 23.53 4.09
C ARG A 196 6.70 23.31 2.64
N ASN A 197 6.92 24.42 1.92
CA ASN A 197 7.38 24.45 0.53
C ASN A 197 6.41 23.79 -0.45
N ARG A 198 5.10 23.95 -0.23
CA ARG A 198 4.06 23.45 -1.14
C ARG A 198 3.38 24.57 -1.91
N VAL A 199 3.45 25.79 -1.39
CA VAL A 199 2.84 26.96 -2.00
C VAL A 199 3.95 27.93 -2.43
N VAL A 200 3.81 28.46 -3.65
CA VAL A 200 4.68 29.48 -4.23
C VAL A 200 3.89 30.75 -4.38
N THR A 201 4.46 31.87 -3.93
CA THR A 201 3.90 33.19 -4.16
C THR A 201 4.94 34.07 -4.83
N PHE A 202 4.54 34.78 -5.89
CA PHE A 202 5.39 35.80 -6.49
C PHE A 202 5.42 37.05 -5.61
N THR A 203 6.62 37.55 -5.33
CA THR A 203 6.81 38.77 -4.52
C THR A 203 7.65 39.78 -5.29
N ALA A 204 7.25 41.05 -5.23
CA ALA A 204 8.00 42.14 -5.85
C ALA A 204 9.39 42.36 -5.20
N GLY A 205 9.53 41.99 -3.92
CA GLY A 205 10.80 42.04 -3.19
C GLY A 205 11.70 40.83 -3.45
N VAL A 206 13.01 41.04 -3.44
CA VAL A 206 14.01 39.97 -3.51
C VAL A 206 14.09 39.26 -2.15
N GLN A 207 13.74 37.99 -2.11
CA GLN A 207 13.84 37.11 -0.96
C GLN A 207 15.31 36.75 -0.66
N GLN A 208 15.64 36.67 0.63
CA GLN A 208 16.98 36.34 1.09
C GLN A 208 17.16 34.82 1.20
N TYR A 209 17.36 34.16 0.06
CA TYR A 209 17.82 32.77 0.04
C TYR A 209 19.35 32.69 0.00
N PRO A 210 19.98 31.70 0.65
CA PRO A 210 21.41 31.43 0.52
C PRO A 210 21.79 31.18 -0.94
N ASP A 211 22.97 31.65 -1.35
CA ASP A 211 23.45 31.38 -2.71
C ASP A 211 23.70 29.88 -2.90
N HIS A 212 23.24 29.35 -4.04
CA HIS A 212 23.33 27.93 -4.38
C HIS A 212 23.53 27.79 -5.90
N PRO A 213 24.39 26.87 -6.39
CA PRO A 213 24.67 26.72 -7.82
C PRO A 213 23.42 26.41 -8.66
N ASP A 214 22.49 25.63 -8.10
CA ASP A 214 21.26 25.22 -8.81
C ASP A 214 20.13 26.26 -8.72
N ARG A 215 20.39 27.44 -8.14
CA ARG A 215 19.37 28.49 -7.96
C ARG A 215 19.07 29.18 -9.28
N PHE A 216 17.79 29.34 -9.60
CA PHE A 216 17.39 30.15 -10.74
C PHE A 216 17.58 31.63 -10.45
N HIS A 217 18.35 32.32 -11.31
CA HIS A 217 18.67 33.75 -11.13
C HIS A 217 17.79 34.66 -12.00
N TYR A 218 17.51 34.25 -13.24
CA TYR A 218 16.87 35.11 -14.24
C TYR A 218 15.35 34.96 -14.29
N TYR A 219 14.84 33.74 -14.27
CA TYR A 219 13.41 33.47 -14.36
C TYR A 219 12.84 33.05 -13.00
N PRO A 220 11.63 33.51 -12.63
CA PRO A 220 10.93 33.09 -11.42
C PRO A 220 10.47 31.62 -11.55
N GLN A 221 11.40 30.70 -11.28
CA GLN A 221 11.23 29.25 -11.39
C GLN A 221 11.64 28.55 -10.09
N VAL A 222 11.18 27.31 -9.91
CA VAL A 222 11.51 26.42 -8.80
C VAL A 222 11.31 24.96 -9.23
N LEU A 223 12.13 24.05 -8.73
CA LEU A 223 12.01 22.59 -8.94
C LEU A 223 11.39 21.91 -7.72
N CYS A 224 10.79 20.74 -7.92
CA CYS A 224 10.47 19.83 -6.83
C CYS A 224 11.74 19.11 -6.34
N ARG A 225 11.74 18.73 -5.06
CA ARG A 225 12.84 17.99 -4.44
C ARG A 225 12.81 16.52 -4.83
N GLU A 226 11.61 15.96 -4.95
CA GLU A 226 11.41 14.56 -5.32
C GLU A 226 11.65 14.38 -6.83
N SER A 227 12.39 13.33 -7.19
CA SER A 227 12.45 12.87 -8.57
C SER A 227 11.20 12.08 -8.89
N VAL A 228 10.62 12.34 -10.06
CA VAL A 228 9.55 11.51 -10.62
C VAL A 228 10.15 10.34 -11.39
N CYS A 229 9.73 9.14 -11.05
CA CYS A 229 10.01 7.91 -11.80
C CYS A 229 8.69 7.19 -12.04
N GLY A 230 8.43 6.73 -13.27
CA GLY A 230 7.16 6.10 -13.64
C GLY A 230 6.01 7.10 -13.89
N ARG A 231 4.76 6.64 -13.73
CA ARG A 231 3.54 7.47 -13.92
C ARG A 231 3.12 8.08 -12.59
N CYS A 232 2.92 9.39 -12.57
CA CYS A 232 2.50 10.13 -11.38
C CYS A 232 1.38 11.11 -11.73
N TYR A 233 0.49 11.36 -10.76
CA TYR A 233 -0.58 12.34 -10.85
C TYR A 233 -0.35 13.44 -9.81
N TRP A 234 -0.50 14.70 -10.23
CA TRP A 234 -0.45 15.86 -9.34
C TRP A 234 -1.44 16.92 -9.78
N GLU A 235 -1.93 17.67 -8.80
CA GLU A 235 -2.77 18.84 -9.01
C GLU A 235 -2.09 20.06 -8.42
N LEU A 236 -2.26 21.20 -9.08
CA LEU A 236 -1.80 22.50 -8.60
C LEU A 236 -3.01 23.44 -8.53
N GLU A 237 -3.23 24.02 -7.36
CA GLU A 237 -4.17 25.13 -7.21
C GLU A 237 -3.44 26.44 -7.48
N TRP A 238 -4.01 27.28 -8.35
CA TRP A 238 -3.44 28.60 -8.67
C TRP A 238 -4.44 29.71 -8.37
N SER A 239 -3.95 30.85 -7.86
CA SER A 239 -4.72 32.08 -7.70
C SER A 239 -3.86 33.29 -8.06
N GLY A 240 -4.43 34.27 -8.79
CA GLY A 240 -3.70 35.48 -9.17
C GLY A 240 -4.48 36.44 -10.08
N SER A 241 -4.18 37.73 -9.97
CA SER A 241 -4.72 38.82 -10.81
C SER A 241 -3.61 39.44 -11.66
N GLY A 242 -3.04 38.67 -12.58
CA GLY A 242 -2.15 39.16 -13.64
C GLY A 242 -2.94 39.25 -14.94
N PHE A 243 -2.78 40.36 -15.67
CA PHE A 243 -3.53 40.72 -16.88
C PHE A 243 -3.97 39.52 -17.74
N VAL A 244 -5.28 39.33 -17.81
CA VAL A 244 -5.95 38.37 -18.70
C VAL A 244 -5.94 38.94 -20.11
N GLU A 245 -4.80 38.86 -20.78
CA GLU A 245 -4.75 38.77 -22.24
C GLU A 245 -3.76 37.65 -22.58
N SER A 246 -4.33 36.51 -22.98
CA SER A 246 -3.69 35.25 -23.34
C SER A 246 -3.38 34.29 -22.17
N VAL A 247 -4.05 33.12 -22.22
CA VAL A 247 -3.80 31.90 -21.43
C VAL A 247 -2.38 31.34 -21.68
N THR A 248 -1.59 31.98 -22.54
CA THR A 248 -0.24 31.55 -22.93
C THR A 248 0.87 32.12 -22.07
N ALA A 249 0.64 33.07 -21.16
CA ALA A 249 1.74 33.68 -20.37
C ALA A 249 1.98 33.02 -19.01
N VAL A 250 0.94 32.48 -18.37
CA VAL A 250 1.02 31.89 -17.03
C VAL A 250 1.62 30.45 -17.02
N PRO A 251 1.45 29.60 -18.05
CA PRO A 251 2.06 28.27 -18.07
C PRO A 251 3.60 28.26 -18.09
N TRP A 252 4.24 29.36 -18.52
CA TRP A 252 5.71 29.46 -18.54
C TRP A 252 6.33 29.72 -17.17
N LEU A 253 5.51 30.13 -16.19
CA LEU A 253 5.99 30.51 -14.87
C LEU A 253 6.30 29.32 -13.95
N LEU A 254 5.91 28.09 -14.28
CA LEU A 254 6.02 26.97 -13.35
C LEU A 254 6.44 25.64 -14.00
N LEU A 255 7.54 25.10 -13.46
CA LEU A 255 7.95 23.69 -13.37
C LEU A 255 8.46 23.00 -14.65
N ILE A 256 9.80 22.97 -14.80
CA ILE A 256 10.50 21.98 -15.64
C ILE A 256 10.96 20.86 -14.71
N PHE A 257 10.39 19.65 -14.81
CA PHE A 257 10.90 18.49 -14.09
C PHE A 257 12.28 18.08 -14.63
N GLN A 258 13.22 17.80 -13.73
CA GLN A 258 14.54 17.29 -14.10
C GLN A 258 14.42 15.79 -14.43
N ILE A 259 14.28 15.48 -15.73
CA ILE A 259 14.44 14.10 -16.20
C ILE A 259 15.94 13.79 -16.18
N SER A 260 16.35 12.86 -15.32
CA SER A 260 17.74 12.38 -15.23
C SER A 260 18.20 11.80 -16.58
N TYR A 261 19.22 12.41 -17.16
CA TYR A 261 19.71 12.17 -18.52
C TYR A 261 20.71 11.00 -18.60
N GLN A 262 20.49 9.92 -17.83
CA GLN A 262 21.43 8.78 -17.79
C GLN A 262 20.83 7.40 -18.13
N GLU A 263 19.51 7.25 -18.21
CA GLU A 263 18.88 5.96 -18.57
C GLU A 263 18.18 5.95 -19.94
N LEU A 264 18.15 7.09 -20.66
CA LEU A 264 17.46 7.23 -21.95
C LEU A 264 18.31 6.94 -23.20
N TRP A 265 19.53 6.41 -23.05
CA TRP A 265 20.38 6.15 -24.21
C TRP A 265 20.04 4.86 -24.99
N SER A 266 19.18 3.99 -24.46
CA SER A 266 18.82 2.72 -25.12
C SER A 266 17.48 2.74 -25.86
N LEU A 267 16.62 3.75 -25.69
CA LEU A 267 15.23 3.71 -26.19
C LEU A 267 14.80 4.86 -27.11
N CYS A 268 15.64 5.87 -27.37
CA CYS A 268 15.24 7.03 -28.18
C CYS A 268 15.99 7.12 -29.51
N ASN A 269 15.48 6.39 -30.50
CA ASN A 269 15.48 6.86 -31.89
C ASN A 269 14.11 7.43 -32.27
N MET A 270 13.45 8.14 -31.35
CA MET A 270 12.17 8.81 -31.60
C MET A 270 12.24 10.23 -31.03
N SER A 271 12.13 11.16 -31.97
CA SER A 271 12.23 12.61 -31.90
C SER A 271 11.64 13.28 -30.66
N PHE A 272 12.33 14.33 -30.22
CA PHE A 272 12.04 15.38 -29.22
C PHE A 272 10.60 15.94 -29.12
N HIS A 273 9.68 15.49 -29.97
CA HIS A 273 8.31 16.01 -30.08
C HIS A 273 7.33 15.50 -29.01
N ILE A 274 7.67 14.43 -28.29
CA ILE A 274 6.74 13.76 -27.36
C ILE A 274 6.70 14.43 -25.98
N LEU A 275 7.78 15.09 -25.55
CA LEU A 275 7.84 15.68 -24.19
C LEU A 275 6.94 16.92 -24.04
N ILE A 276 6.69 17.68 -25.12
CA ILE A 276 5.85 18.87 -25.09
C ILE A 276 4.36 18.52 -25.18
N TRP A 277 4.01 17.39 -25.80
CA TRP A 277 2.61 17.01 -26.02
C TRP A 277 1.89 16.55 -24.75
N TRP A 278 2.60 16.07 -23.73
CA TRP A 278 1.97 15.69 -22.46
C TRP A 278 1.47 16.90 -21.65
N VAL A 279 2.11 18.06 -21.79
CA VAL A 279 1.67 19.30 -21.13
C VAL A 279 0.46 19.94 -21.85
N LEU A 280 0.25 19.66 -23.13
CA LEU A 280 -0.85 20.23 -23.92
C LEU A 280 -2.20 19.48 -23.74
N CYS A 281 -2.18 18.20 -23.36
CA CYS A 281 -3.42 17.40 -23.29
C CYS A 281 -4.32 17.67 -22.08
N LEU A 282 -3.88 18.45 -21.09
CA LEU A 282 -4.72 18.90 -19.97
C LEU A 282 -5.24 20.34 -20.12
N GLY A 283 -4.87 21.03 -21.21
CA GLY A 283 -5.22 22.45 -21.45
C GLY A 283 -6.37 22.69 -22.42
N ALA A 284 -7.05 21.66 -22.95
CA ALA A 284 -8.13 21.86 -23.92
C ALA A 284 -9.36 21.00 -23.61
N PHE A 285 -10.51 21.68 -23.48
CA PHE A 285 -11.88 21.17 -23.30
C PHE A 285 -12.36 20.88 -21.86
N ILE A 286 -12.38 21.93 -21.03
CA ILE A 286 -13.57 22.19 -20.21
C ILE A 286 -14.26 23.43 -20.80
N SER A 287 -15.19 23.18 -21.73
CA SER A 287 -16.15 24.19 -22.20
C SER A 287 -17.48 23.87 -21.51
N ALA A 288 -17.89 24.73 -20.58
CA ALA A 288 -19.24 24.71 -20.02
C ALA A 288 -19.77 26.16 -19.90
N PRO A 289 -21.07 26.39 -20.16
CA PRO A 289 -21.58 27.67 -20.61
C PRO A 289 -21.83 28.65 -19.46
N VAL A 290 -21.36 29.89 -19.63
CA VAL A 290 -21.68 31.00 -18.74
C VAL A 290 -23.16 31.41 -18.94
N LYS A 291 -24.00 31.20 -17.92
CA LYS A 291 -25.31 31.85 -17.82
C LYS A 291 -25.09 33.33 -17.46
N ARG A 292 -25.56 34.22 -18.32
CA ARG A 292 -25.67 35.67 -18.06
C ARG A 292 -26.73 35.93 -16.98
N LYS A 293 -26.43 36.83 -16.06
CA LYS A 293 -27.37 37.80 -15.50
C LYS A 293 -26.74 39.18 -15.64
#